data_AF-A0A529KG46-F1
#
_entry.id   AF-A0A529KG46-F1
#
_cell.length_a   1.000
_cell.length_b   1.000
_cell.length_c   1.000
_cell.angle_alpha   90.00
_cell.angle_beta   90.00
_cell.angle_gamma   90.00
#
_symmetry.space_group_name_H-M   'P 1'
#
loop_
_entity.id
_entity.type
_entity.pdbx_description
1 polymer ?
#
loop_
_entity_poly.entity_id
_entity_poly.type
_entity_poly.pdbx_seq_one_letter_code
_entity_poly.pdbx_strand_id
1 'polypeptide(L)'
;MIDDAARDLRRERRRGRTGDAGSETSRRPDYRSLKNPFLPQPIFSVDQVAAIHDTALRVLEELGVKVLLPEARTILARAGALVDEDSQMVRIGRDIVAAALASAPKSIRVYAGDRARDLTLELGSMTFLAGS
;
A
#
# COMPACT_ATOMS: atom_id res chain seq x y z
N MET A 1 14.04 -48.90 -55.04
CA MET A 1 15.21 -48.45 -54.24
C MET A 1 15.19 -46.96 -53.86
N ILE A 2 14.04 -46.26 -53.93
CA ILE A 2 13.96 -44.81 -53.57
C ILE A 2 13.00 -44.55 -52.38
N ASP A 3 12.19 -45.53 -51.95
CA ASP A 3 11.18 -45.33 -50.90
C ASP A 3 11.65 -45.55 -49.45
N ASP A 4 12.72 -46.33 -49.21
CA ASP A 4 13.21 -46.57 -47.84
C ASP A 4 14.06 -45.40 -47.32
N ALA A 5 14.85 -44.76 -48.18
CA ALA A 5 15.62 -43.56 -47.83
C ALA A 5 14.70 -42.37 -47.44
N ALA A 6 13.51 -42.27 -48.03
CA ALA A 6 12.54 -41.23 -47.72
C ALA A 6 11.82 -41.47 -46.37
N ARG A 7 11.75 -42.72 -45.90
CA ARG A 7 11.17 -43.07 -44.58
C ARG A 7 12.14 -42.81 -43.44
N ASP A 8 13.43 -43.08 -43.62
CA ASP A 8 14.44 -42.82 -42.59
C ASP A 8 14.68 -41.32 -42.36
N LEU A 9 14.71 -40.51 -43.43
CA LEU A 9 14.81 -39.04 -43.32
C LEU A 9 13.60 -38.39 -42.63
N ARG A 10 12.41 -39.00 -42.70
CA ARG A 10 11.20 -38.55 -41.98
C ARG A 10 11.21 -38.96 -40.51
N ARG A 11 11.86 -40.06 -40.17
CA ARG A 11 11.95 -40.57 -38.79
C ARG A 11 13.00 -39.82 -37.97
N GLU A 12 14.09 -39.41 -38.62
CA GLU A 12 15.15 -38.61 -38.01
C GLU A 12 14.70 -37.16 -37.74
N ARG A 13 13.94 -36.55 -38.67
CA ARG A 13 13.34 -35.21 -38.47
C ARG A 13 12.31 -35.15 -37.33
N ARG A 14 11.76 -36.29 -36.89
CA ARG A 14 10.78 -36.34 -35.79
C ARG A 14 11.42 -36.55 -34.40
N ARG A 15 12.71 -36.90 -34.34
CA ARG A 15 13.48 -37.07 -33.10
C ARG A 15 14.37 -35.88 -32.73
N GLY A 16 14.32 -34.80 -33.51
CA GLY A 16 15.03 -33.54 -33.24
C GLY A 16 14.18 -32.45 -32.58
N ARG A 17 13.01 -32.78 -32.00
CA ARG A 17 12.17 -31.82 -31.25
C ARG A 17 11.84 -32.36 -29.86
N THR A 18 12.87 -32.75 -29.14
CA THR A 18 12.80 -33.08 -27.71
C THR A 18 14.13 -32.66 -27.09
N GLY A 19 14.37 -31.35 -27.04
CA GLY A 19 15.66 -30.82 -26.65
C GLY A 19 15.76 -29.30 -26.59
N ASP A 20 14.63 -28.60 -26.48
CA ASP A 20 14.61 -27.26 -25.89
C ASP A 20 13.49 -27.24 -24.83
N ALA A 21 13.70 -28.09 -23.82
CA ALA A 21 13.11 -27.86 -22.52
C ALA A 21 13.92 -26.73 -21.89
N GLY A 22 13.33 -25.54 -21.77
CA GLY A 22 13.89 -24.52 -20.88
C GLY A 22 13.96 -23.10 -21.41
N SER A 23 12.84 -22.56 -21.90
CA SER A 23 12.48 -21.20 -21.50
C SER A 23 10.98 -21.00 -21.61
N GLU A 24 10.21 -21.85 -20.92
CA GLU A 24 9.06 -21.26 -20.26
C GLU A 24 9.67 -20.22 -19.33
N THR A 25 9.59 -18.95 -19.70
CA THR A 25 9.67 -17.89 -18.71
C THR A 25 8.48 -18.14 -17.78
N SER A 26 8.68 -19.02 -16.79
CA SER A 26 7.71 -19.25 -15.73
C SER A 26 7.68 -17.95 -14.97
N ARG A 27 6.88 -16.99 -15.48
CA ARG A 27 6.65 -15.75 -14.80
C ARG A 27 5.99 -16.20 -13.51
N ARG A 28 6.70 -16.02 -12.40
CA ARG A 28 6.17 -16.18 -11.05
C ARG A 28 6.02 -14.77 -10.48
N PRO A 29 5.07 -13.95 -10.95
CA PRO A 29 4.87 -12.64 -10.36
C PRO A 29 4.50 -12.84 -8.89
N ASP A 30 5.24 -12.19 -8.00
CA ASP A 30 4.82 -12.07 -6.61
C ASP A 30 3.75 -10.97 -6.52
N TYR A 31 2.51 -11.33 -6.84
CA TYR A 31 1.36 -10.43 -6.70
C TYR A 31 1.04 -10.04 -5.25
N ARG A 32 1.79 -10.57 -4.26
CA ARG A 32 1.63 -10.22 -2.84
C ARG A 32 2.60 -9.13 -2.39
N SER A 33 3.72 -8.95 -3.11
CA SER A 33 4.73 -7.93 -2.78
C SER A 33 5.01 -7.02 -3.98
N LEU A 34 3.95 -6.42 -4.52
CA LEU A 34 4.09 -5.49 -5.65
C LEU A 34 4.68 -4.16 -5.19
N LYS A 35 5.66 -3.66 -5.94
CA LYS A 35 6.27 -2.35 -5.75
C LYS A 35 6.02 -1.49 -6.98
N ASN A 36 5.62 -0.24 -6.75
CA ASN A 36 5.51 0.75 -7.83
C ASN A 36 6.92 1.15 -8.29
N PRO A 37 7.30 0.89 -9.56
CA PRO A 37 8.63 1.25 -10.06
C PRO A 37 8.76 2.73 -10.42
N PHE A 38 7.65 3.49 -10.46
CA PHE A 38 7.65 4.89 -10.84
C PHE A 38 7.79 5.81 -9.63
N LEU A 39 8.45 6.95 -9.85
CA LEU A 39 8.44 8.03 -8.88
C LEU A 39 7.02 8.59 -8.74
N PRO A 40 6.58 8.97 -7.52
CA PRO A 40 5.32 9.69 -7.34
C PRO A 40 5.31 10.95 -8.21
N GLN A 41 4.25 11.13 -8.99
CA GLN A 41 4.10 12.32 -9.82
C GLN A 41 3.47 13.45 -8.99
N PRO A 42 4.18 14.55 -8.72
CA PRO A 42 3.65 15.64 -7.91
C PRO A 42 2.61 16.43 -8.71
N ILE A 43 1.39 16.53 -8.17
CA ILE A 43 0.31 17.36 -8.74
C ILE A 43 0.35 18.78 -8.14
N PHE A 44 0.80 18.89 -6.88
CA PHE A 44 0.92 20.15 -6.16
C PHE A 44 2.40 20.51 -5.96
N SER A 45 2.72 21.80 -5.94
CA SER A 45 4.03 22.28 -5.51
C SER A 45 4.23 22.02 -4.00
N VAL A 46 5.49 22.08 -3.55
CA VAL A 46 5.83 21.92 -2.13
C VAL A 46 5.10 22.95 -1.25
N ASP A 47 5.06 24.21 -1.70
CA ASP A 47 4.38 25.28 -0.97
C ASP A 47 2.85 25.09 -0.92
N GLN A 48 2.25 24.53 -1.98
CA GLN A 48 0.82 24.20 -1.99
C GLN A 48 0.51 23.08 -1.00
N VAL A 49 1.37 22.04 -0.93
CA VAL A 49 1.22 20.97 0.07
C VAL A 49 1.33 21.54 1.48
N ALA A 50 2.30 22.42 1.74
CA ALA A 50 2.46 23.10 3.03
C ALA A 50 1.22 23.95 3.38
N ALA A 51 0.69 24.72 2.43
CA ALA A 51 -0.51 25.53 2.64
C ALA A 51 -1.75 24.68 2.97
N ILE A 52 -1.93 23.53 2.31
CA ILE A 52 -3.01 22.58 2.61
C ILE A 52 -2.83 22.01 4.02
N HIS A 53 -1.61 21.61 4.38
CA HIS A 53 -1.30 21.08 5.71
C HIS A 53 -1.60 22.12 6.81
N ASP A 54 -1.12 23.35 6.66
CA ASP A 54 -1.36 24.42 7.63
C ASP A 54 -2.83 24.79 7.78
N THR A 55 -3.57 24.75 6.67
CA THR A 55 -5.02 24.97 6.69
C THR A 55 -5.74 23.85 7.42
N ALA A 56 -5.38 22.58 7.16
CA ALA A 56 -5.96 21.44 7.86
C ALA A 56 -5.69 21.50 9.37
N LEU A 57 -4.47 21.85 9.77
CA LEU A 57 -4.11 22.07 11.17
C LEU A 57 -4.95 23.18 11.80
N ARG A 58 -5.12 24.31 11.11
CA ARG A 58 -5.97 25.41 11.59
C ARG A 58 -7.42 24.97 11.78
N VAL A 59 -7.96 24.18 10.86
CA VAL A 59 -9.33 23.64 10.97
C VAL A 59 -9.45 22.76 12.23
N LEU A 60 -8.51 21.85 12.47
CA LEU A 60 -8.53 20.99 13.65
C LEU A 60 -8.39 21.77 14.96
N GLU A 61 -7.59 22.83 14.97
CA GLU A 61 -7.27 23.65 16.14
C GLU A 61 -8.39 24.66 16.47
N GLU A 62 -8.90 25.38 15.47
CA GLU A 62 -9.85 26.48 15.68
C GLU A 62 -11.31 26.05 15.56
N LEU A 63 -11.63 25.19 14.59
CA LEU A 63 -13.00 24.72 14.35
C LEU A 63 -13.27 23.42 15.12
N GLY A 64 -12.33 22.49 15.08
CA GLY A 64 -12.44 21.18 15.72
C GLY A 64 -13.27 20.18 14.92
N VAL A 65 -13.47 19.00 15.50
CA VAL A 65 -14.30 17.92 14.96
C VAL A 65 -15.18 17.33 16.05
N LYS A 66 -16.41 16.92 15.68
CA LYS A 66 -17.33 16.29 16.63
C LYS A 66 -16.94 14.82 16.86
N VAL A 67 -16.62 14.46 18.09
CA VAL A 67 -16.20 13.10 18.47
C VAL A 67 -17.27 12.50 19.37
N LEU A 68 -18.09 11.61 18.80
CA LEU A 68 -19.28 11.08 19.50
C LEU A 68 -18.93 10.08 20.61
N LEU A 69 -17.84 9.33 20.44
CA LEU A 69 -17.42 8.32 21.39
C LEU A 69 -16.78 8.98 22.65
N PRO A 70 -17.36 8.80 23.86
CA PRO A 70 -16.83 9.42 25.08
C PRO A 70 -15.39 9.00 25.44
N GLU A 71 -15.05 7.73 25.18
CA GLU A 71 -13.70 7.22 25.40
C GLU A 71 -12.66 7.95 24.54
N ALA A 72 -12.99 8.19 23.26
CA ALA A 72 -12.10 8.93 22.35
C ALA A 72 -11.90 10.37 22.81
N ARG A 73 -12.95 11.05 23.29
CA ARG A 73 -12.83 12.39 23.88
C ARG A 73 -11.91 12.39 25.11
N THR A 74 -12.02 11.38 25.97
CA THR A 74 -11.14 11.23 27.14
C THR A 74 -9.67 11.06 26.73
N ILE A 75 -9.38 10.24 25.72
CA ILE A 75 -8.02 10.04 25.21
C ILE A 75 -7.46 11.35 24.64
N LEU A 76 -8.26 12.07 23.85
CA LEU A 76 -7.84 13.34 23.24
C LEU A 76 -7.63 14.43 24.29
N ALA A 77 -8.51 14.53 25.31
CA ALA A 77 -8.34 15.45 26.43
C ALA A 77 -7.05 15.18 27.21
N ARG A 78 -6.72 13.89 27.46
CA ARG A 78 -5.45 13.50 28.10
C ARG A 78 -4.22 13.86 27.27
N ALA A 79 -4.35 13.89 25.94
CA ALA A 79 -3.31 14.36 25.04
C ALA A 79 -3.20 15.89 24.97
N GLY A 80 -4.10 16.64 25.64
CA GLY A 80 -4.10 18.10 25.68
C GLY A 80 -5.11 18.77 24.75
N ALA A 81 -5.97 18.00 24.07
CA ALA A 81 -7.01 18.58 23.21
C ALA A 81 -8.07 19.29 24.06
N LEU A 82 -8.66 20.36 23.52
CA LEU A 82 -9.77 21.05 24.17
C LEU A 82 -11.07 20.33 23.80
N VAL A 83 -11.81 19.87 24.81
CA VAL A 83 -13.04 19.12 24.64
C VAL A 83 -14.20 19.89 25.25
N ASP A 84 -15.24 20.10 24.46
CA ASP A 84 -16.55 20.54 24.91
C ASP A 84 -17.47 19.32 24.97
N GLU A 85 -17.86 18.91 26.18
CA GLU A 85 -18.70 17.73 26.39
C GLU A 85 -20.17 17.96 26.02
N ASP A 86 -20.67 19.19 26.06
CA ASP A 86 -22.05 19.51 25.72
C ASP A 86 -22.27 19.41 24.20
N SER A 87 -21.36 20.01 23.42
CA SER A 87 -21.40 19.94 21.95
C SER A 87 -20.71 18.70 21.37
N GLN A 88 -19.91 18.01 22.18
CA GLN A 88 -19.02 16.91 21.81
C GLN A 88 -17.93 17.32 20.80
N MET A 89 -17.59 18.62 20.79
CA MET A 89 -16.58 19.18 19.91
C MET A 89 -15.19 19.00 20.51
N VAL A 90 -14.23 18.57 19.68
CA VAL A 90 -12.82 18.42 20.06
C VAL A 90 -11.95 19.28 19.15
N ARG A 91 -11.20 20.19 19.76
CA ARG A 91 -10.18 21.01 19.09
C ARG A 91 -8.81 20.42 19.38
N ILE A 92 -8.09 20.05 18.32
CA ILE A 92 -6.84 19.31 18.39
C ILE A 92 -5.70 20.26 18.03
N GLY A 93 -4.78 20.48 18.98
CA GLY A 93 -3.61 21.34 18.80
C GLY A 93 -2.60 20.78 17.80
N ARG A 94 -1.82 21.67 17.18
CA ARG A 94 -0.79 21.32 16.19
C ARG A 94 0.30 20.43 16.74
N ASP A 95 0.66 20.67 17.99
CA ASP A 95 1.62 19.88 18.78
C ASP A 95 1.14 18.43 18.96
N ILE A 96 -0.14 18.25 19.26
CA ILE A 96 -0.76 16.91 19.38
C ILE A 96 -0.70 16.16 18.05
N VAL A 97 -1.06 16.85 16.95
CA VAL A 97 -0.98 16.25 15.60
C VAL A 97 0.46 15.92 15.23
N ALA A 98 1.41 16.82 15.47
CA ALA A 98 2.83 16.60 15.18
C ALA A 98 3.41 15.42 15.98
N ALA A 99 3.09 15.33 17.27
CA ALA A 99 3.51 14.22 18.12
C ALA A 99 2.90 12.89 17.66
N ALA A 100 1.61 12.89 17.30
CA ALA A 100 0.94 11.71 16.75
C ALA A 100 1.59 11.24 15.44
N LEU A 101 1.87 12.16 14.51
CA LEU A 101 2.55 11.83 13.25
C LEU A 101 3.98 11.32 13.47
N ALA A 102 4.72 11.89 14.42
CA ALA A 102 6.08 11.47 14.72
C ALA A 102 6.15 10.03 15.29
N SER A 103 5.12 9.62 16.02
CA SER A 103 5.01 8.25 16.58
C SER A 103 4.44 7.23 15.58
N ALA A 104 3.84 7.66 14.47
CA ALA A 104 3.24 6.77 13.50
C ALA A 104 4.31 5.98 12.71
N PRO A 105 4.18 4.65 12.58
CA PRO A 105 5.14 3.83 11.85
C PRO A 105 5.05 4.08 10.34
N LYS A 106 6.21 4.14 9.66
CA LYS A 106 6.31 4.29 8.19
C LYS A 106 6.04 2.99 7.42
N SER A 107 6.10 1.85 8.10
CA SER A 107 5.91 0.52 7.54
C SER A 107 5.18 -0.35 8.56
N ILE A 108 4.11 -1.03 8.13
CA ILE A 108 3.27 -1.87 8.98
C ILE A 108 3.19 -3.26 8.37
N ARG A 109 3.55 -4.29 9.14
CA ARG A 109 3.38 -5.70 8.75
C ARG A 109 1.98 -6.16 9.12
N VAL A 110 1.21 -6.60 8.12
CA VAL A 110 -0.12 -7.18 8.31
C VAL A 110 0.00 -8.70 8.21
N TYR A 111 -0.46 -9.38 9.25
CA TYR A 111 -0.40 -10.84 9.33
C TYR A 111 -1.69 -11.47 8.84
N ALA A 112 -1.56 -12.42 7.92
CA ALA A 112 -2.67 -13.23 7.44
C ALA A 112 -2.77 -14.54 8.24
N GLY A 113 -3.89 -15.25 8.10
CA GLY A 113 -4.05 -16.59 8.67
C GLY A 113 -3.01 -17.60 8.13
N ASP A 114 -2.56 -17.39 6.89
CA ASP A 114 -1.43 -18.08 6.28
C ASP A 114 -0.29 -17.08 6.08
N ARG A 115 0.86 -17.33 6.72
CA ARG A 115 2.03 -16.42 6.71
C ARG A 115 2.61 -16.19 5.32
N ALA A 116 2.39 -17.10 4.37
CA ALA A 116 2.73 -16.88 2.96
C ALA A 116 1.90 -15.76 2.30
N ARG A 117 0.93 -15.19 3.01
CA ARG A 117 0.03 -14.12 2.56
C ARG A 117 0.15 -12.86 3.40
N ASP A 118 1.16 -12.77 4.26
CA ASP A 118 1.45 -11.54 4.99
C ASP A 118 1.74 -10.38 4.02
N LEU A 119 1.31 -9.17 4.40
CA LEU A 119 1.46 -7.97 3.58
C LEU A 119 2.29 -6.92 4.31
N THR A 120 3.00 -6.08 3.57
CA THR A 120 3.70 -4.91 4.13
C THR A 120 3.07 -3.64 3.58
N LEU A 121 2.49 -2.84 4.45
CA LEU A 121 1.94 -1.53 4.13
C LEU A 121 3.02 -0.48 4.36
N GLU A 122 3.60 0.02 3.28
CA GLU A 122 4.64 1.05 3.30
C GLU A 122 4.67 1.81 1.97
N LEU A 123 5.34 2.96 1.96
CA LEU A 123 5.45 3.80 0.76
C LEU A 123 6.01 3.00 -0.42
N GLY A 124 5.36 3.12 -1.57
CA GLY A 124 5.74 2.41 -2.81
C GLY A 124 5.22 0.98 -2.90
N SER A 125 4.64 0.40 -1.85
CA SER A 125 3.95 -0.90 -1.93
C SER A 125 2.57 -0.75 -2.56
N MET A 126 2.22 -1.70 -3.41
CA MET A 126 0.90 -1.79 -4.05
C MET A 126 0.16 -3.01 -3.50
N THR A 127 -0.94 -2.78 -2.78
CA THR A 127 -1.80 -3.83 -2.23
C THR A 127 -3.18 -3.74 -2.86
N PHE A 128 -3.72 -4.88 -3.30
CA PHE A 128 -5.06 -4.97 -3.88
C PHE A 128 -5.98 -5.74 -2.95
N LEU A 129 -7.17 -5.19 -2.72
CA LEU A 129 -8.22 -5.77 -1.88
C LEU A 129 -9.52 -5.83 -2.69
N ALA A 130 -10.42 -6.72 -2.29
CA ALA A 130 -11.79 -6.70 -2.81
C ALA A 130 -12.52 -5.43 -2.35
N GLY A 131 -13.49 -4.97 -3.14
CA GLY A 131 -14.33 -3.82 -2.77
C GLY A 131 -15.12 -4.08 -1.48
N SER A 132 -15.38 -3.01 -0.72
CA SER A 132 -16.13 -2.99 0.54
C SER A 132 -17.40 -2.17 0.42
#